data_AF-A0A950WH97-F1
#
_entry.id   AF-A0A950WH97-F1
#
_cell.length_a   1.000
_cell.length_b   1.000
_cell.length_c   1.000
_cell.angle_alpha   90.00
_cell.angle_beta   90.00
_cell.angle_gamma   90.00
#
_symmetry.space_group_name_H-M   'P 1'
#
loop_
_entity.id
_entity.type
_entity.pdbx_description
1 polymer ?
#
loop_
_entity_poly.entity_id
_entity_poly.type
_entity_poly.pdbx_seq_one_letter_code
_entity_poly.pdbx_strand_id
1 'polypeptide(L)'
;MNSTARQLCDVHDDDIAAYIDGELSASRELELEMHFAECSTCTEELNLQKQLLQGLDLSLRDGSDIELPRDFAKVVVANAESTVAGLRRPRERFNALFICGGLSLFILLSFSVSAGSSLFLDQITAIATFAGHFVSDVFIGTVVVLRAAASHFRSDVISVFIVAGAAVAILFFSRKLLSGRLRV
;
A
#
# COMPACT_ATOMS: atom_id res chain seq x y z
N MET A 1 51.86 -10.23 26.19
CA MET A 1 51.46 -10.25 24.76
C MET A 1 49.96 -10.51 24.78
N ASN A 2 49.04 -9.55 24.65
CA ASN A 2 48.73 -8.87 23.40
C ASN A 2 47.84 -7.62 23.68
N SER A 3 48.44 -6.49 24.06
CA SER A 3 47.72 -5.21 24.22
C SER A 3 47.62 -4.44 22.90
N THR A 4 48.35 -4.87 21.87
CA THR A 4 48.49 -4.19 20.58
C THR A 4 47.53 -4.72 19.51
N ALA A 5 46.85 -5.85 19.74
CA ALA A 5 45.88 -6.41 18.79
C ALA A 5 44.48 -5.76 18.89
N ARG A 6 44.15 -5.12 20.02
CA ARG A 6 42.89 -4.36 20.17
C ARG A 6 42.86 -3.05 19.38
N GLN A 7 44.02 -2.58 18.90
CA GLN A 7 44.17 -1.24 18.34
C GLN A 7 43.93 -1.19 16.81
N LEU A 8 43.54 -2.31 16.18
CA LEU A 8 43.30 -2.41 14.73
C LEU A 8 41.99 -3.12 14.32
N CYS A 9 41.05 -3.40 15.24
CA CYS A 9 39.68 -3.78 14.85
C CYS A 9 38.83 -2.49 14.89
N ASP A 10 38.60 -1.89 13.72
CA ASP A 10 37.69 -0.75 13.51
C ASP A 10 36.24 -1.23 13.26
N VAL A 11 35.94 -2.48 13.63
CA VAL A 11 34.59 -3.04 13.54
C VAL A 11 33.87 -2.74 14.84
N HIS A 12 32.79 -1.99 14.75
CA HIS A 12 31.91 -1.73 15.88
C HIS A 12 31.03 -2.96 16.16
N ASP A 13 30.68 -3.20 17.42
CA ASP A 13 29.78 -4.31 17.81
C ASP A 13 28.43 -4.23 17.08
N ASP A 14 27.97 -3.01 16.77
CA ASP A 14 26.75 -2.74 15.98
C ASP A 14 26.85 -3.29 14.55
N ASP A 15 28.03 -3.29 13.93
CA ASP A 15 28.24 -3.84 12.58
C ASP A 15 28.15 -5.38 12.60
N ILE A 16 28.60 -6.01 13.69
CA ILE A 16 28.50 -7.47 13.88
C ILE A 16 27.03 -7.86 14.08
N ALA A 17 26.27 -7.09 14.86
CA ALA A 17 24.84 -7.30 15.03
C ALA A 17 24.09 -7.10 13.70
N ALA A 18 24.37 -6.02 12.97
CA ALA A 18 23.78 -5.75 11.65
C ALA A 18 24.12 -6.83 10.61
N TYR A 19 25.32 -7.42 10.70
CA TYR A 19 25.71 -8.58 9.88
C TYR A 19 24.84 -9.81 10.20
N ILE A 20 24.59 -10.09 11.48
CA ILE A 20 23.75 -11.23 11.89
C ILE A 20 22.29 -11.03 11.46
N ASP A 21 21.77 -9.81 11.56
CA ASP A 21 20.38 -9.48 11.17
C ASP A 21 20.19 -9.33 9.65
N GLY A 22 21.27 -9.28 8.87
CA GLY A 22 21.23 -9.11 7.41
C GLY A 22 20.88 -7.69 6.98
N GLU A 23 21.14 -6.69 7.83
CA GLU A 23 20.83 -5.28 7.57
C GLU A 23 21.97 -4.51 6.89
N LEU A 24 23.14 -5.13 6.73
CA LEU A 24 24.29 -4.54 6.05
C LEU A 24 24.10 -4.46 4.53
N SER A 25 24.75 -3.47 3.92
CA SER A 25 24.89 -3.43 2.46
C SER A 25 25.88 -4.50 1.99
N ALA A 26 25.67 -5.03 0.78
CA ALA A 26 26.51 -6.10 0.22
C ALA A 26 28.01 -5.76 0.19
N SER A 27 28.38 -4.48 0.02
CA SER A 27 29.79 -4.06 0.07
C SER A 27 30.37 -4.14 1.47
N ARG A 28 29.58 -3.76 2.49
CA ARG A 28 30.02 -3.78 3.90
C ARG A 28 30.06 -5.19 4.46
N GLU A 29 29.13 -6.04 4.04
CA GLU A 29 29.11 -7.47 4.36
C GLU A 29 30.40 -8.16 3.91
N LEU A 30 30.82 -7.93 2.65
CA LEU A 30 32.07 -8.50 2.11
C LEU A 30 33.31 -8.01 2.88
N GLU A 31 33.35 -6.72 3.25
CA GLU A 31 34.45 -6.16 4.07
C GLU A 31 34.53 -6.84 5.45
N LEU A 32 33.39 -7.08 6.09
CA LEU A 32 33.33 -7.79 7.38
C LEU A 32 33.72 -9.26 7.25
N GLU A 33 33.30 -9.95 6.18
CA GLU A 33 33.69 -11.33 5.94
C GLU A 33 35.21 -11.49 5.77
N MET A 34 35.82 -10.58 5.01
CA MET A 34 37.28 -10.51 4.91
C MET A 34 37.93 -10.24 6.26
N HIS A 35 37.35 -9.34 7.07
CA HIS A 35 37.85 -9.05 8.40
C HIS A 35 37.76 -10.25 9.34
N PHE A 36 36.66 -11.00 9.33
CA PHE A 36 36.48 -12.21 10.15
C PHE A 36 37.50 -13.31 9.81
N ALA A 37 37.97 -13.39 8.57
CA ALA A 37 39.02 -14.32 8.17
C ALA A 37 40.38 -14.02 8.82
N GLU A 38 40.64 -12.76 9.20
CA GLU A 38 41.94 -12.32 9.71
C GLU A 38 41.93 -11.95 11.20
N CYS A 39 40.76 -11.61 11.75
CA CYS A 39 40.61 -11.13 13.13
C CYS A 39 39.91 -12.16 14.04
N SER A 40 40.69 -12.82 14.89
CA SER A 40 40.15 -13.79 15.86
C SER A 40 39.20 -13.15 16.87
N THR A 41 39.47 -11.91 17.30
CA THR A 41 38.66 -11.20 18.30
C THR A 41 37.25 -10.93 17.78
N CYS A 42 37.15 -10.42 16.57
CA CYS A 42 35.88 -10.00 15.99
C CYS A 42 35.08 -11.26 15.51
N THR A 43 35.76 -12.37 15.23
CA THR A 43 35.15 -13.71 15.05
C THR A 43 34.67 -14.35 16.36
N GLU A 44 35.39 -14.18 17.47
CA GLU A 44 34.93 -14.63 18.79
C GLU A 44 33.64 -13.90 19.20
N GLU A 45 33.59 -12.59 18.99
CA GLU A 45 32.39 -11.77 19.26
C GLU A 45 31.19 -12.21 18.38
N LEU A 46 31.40 -12.40 17.08
CA LEU A 46 30.37 -12.95 16.17
C LEU A 46 29.81 -14.29 16.67
N ASN A 47 30.68 -15.18 17.14
CA ASN A 47 30.27 -16.48 17.64
C ASN A 47 29.52 -16.37 18.98
N LEU A 48 29.92 -15.46 19.86
CA LEU A 48 29.25 -15.20 21.13
C LEU A 48 27.81 -14.71 20.89
N GLN A 49 27.62 -13.74 19.99
CA GLN A 49 26.30 -13.24 19.63
C GLN A 49 25.43 -14.32 18.98
N LYS A 50 25.99 -15.15 18.08
CA LYS A 50 25.29 -16.31 17.50
C LYS A 50 24.87 -17.33 18.58
N GLN A 51 25.73 -17.60 19.55
CA GLN A 51 25.41 -18.51 20.66
C GLN A 51 24.28 -17.96 21.54
N LEU A 52 24.27 -16.65 21.80
CA LEU A 52 23.16 -16.01 22.53
C LEU A 52 21.83 -16.17 21.79
N LEU A 53 21.81 -15.93 20.47
CA LEU A 53 20.60 -16.10 19.65
C LEU A 53 20.13 -17.56 19.62
N GLN A 54 21.06 -18.52 19.50
CA GLN A 54 20.73 -19.94 19.60
C GLN A 54 20.17 -20.32 20.97
N GLY A 55 20.74 -19.76 22.05
CA GLY A 55 20.25 -19.95 23.41
C GLY A 55 18.82 -19.40 23.59
N LEU A 56 18.53 -18.23 23.01
CA LEU A 56 17.19 -17.66 23.00
C LEU A 56 16.20 -18.51 22.20
N ASP A 57 16.58 -18.97 20.99
CA ASP A 57 15.73 -19.85 20.17
C ASP A 57 15.40 -21.16 20.91
N LEU A 58 16.38 -21.78 21.56
CA LEU A 58 16.16 -22.98 22.38
C LEU A 58 15.27 -22.71 23.59
N SER A 59 15.51 -21.62 24.32
CA SER A 59 14.70 -21.24 25.49
C SER A 59 13.26 -20.89 25.10
N LEU A 60 13.05 -20.29 23.93
CA LEU A 60 11.71 -20.00 23.41
C LEU A 60 11.01 -21.30 23.02
N ARG A 61 11.68 -22.21 22.31
CA ARG A 61 11.12 -23.51 21.91
C ARG A 61 10.70 -24.37 23.10
N ASP A 62 11.48 -24.39 24.18
CA ASP A 62 11.20 -25.20 25.38
C ASP A 62 10.02 -24.65 26.20
N GLY A 63 9.75 -23.34 26.11
CA GLY A 63 8.66 -22.67 26.83
C GLY A 63 7.38 -22.45 26.02
N SER A 64 7.39 -22.75 24.72
CA SER A 64 6.33 -22.32 23.81
C SER A 64 5.91 -23.41 22.80
N ASP A 65 5.27 -24.46 23.28
CA ASP A 65 4.18 -25.11 22.51
C ASP A 65 2.99 -24.12 22.49
N ILE A 66 3.18 -22.97 21.85
CA ILE A 66 2.06 -22.07 21.52
C ILE A 66 1.34 -22.78 20.39
N GLU A 67 0.29 -23.52 20.75
CA GLU A 67 -0.65 -24.07 19.77
C GLU A 67 -1.23 -22.91 18.96
N LEU A 68 -0.69 -22.74 17.75
CA LEU A 68 -1.20 -21.74 16.82
C LEU A 68 -2.66 -22.10 16.51
N PRO A 69 -3.62 -21.18 16.70
CA PRO A 69 -5.00 -21.43 16.31
C PRO A 69 -5.05 -21.86 14.84
N ARG A 70 -5.85 -22.89 14.52
CA ARG A 70 -5.95 -23.43 13.15
C ARG A 70 -6.27 -22.37 12.09
N ASP A 71 -6.94 -21.29 12.50
CA ASP A 71 -7.30 -20.17 11.63
C ASP A 71 -6.29 -19.00 11.66
N PHE A 72 -5.20 -19.06 12.42
CA PHE A 72 -4.24 -17.95 12.55
C PHE A 72 -3.69 -17.50 11.21
N ALA A 73 -3.18 -18.42 10.39
CA ALA A 73 -2.67 -18.11 9.06
C ALA A 73 -3.77 -17.48 8.18
N LYS A 74 -4.99 -18.01 8.25
CA LYS A 74 -6.15 -17.48 7.50
C LYS A 74 -6.53 -16.07 7.95
N VAL A 75 -6.53 -15.82 9.25
CA VAL A 75 -6.85 -14.51 9.85
C VAL A 75 -5.77 -13.48 9.54
N VAL A 76 -4.49 -13.87 9.62
CA VAL A 76 -3.37 -12.97 9.32
C VAL A 76 -3.32 -12.66 7.82
N VAL A 77 -3.49 -13.64 6.94
CA VAL A 77 -3.54 -13.42 5.49
C VAL A 77 -4.74 -12.54 5.14
N ALA A 78 -5.94 -12.86 5.65
CA ALA A 78 -7.11 -12.04 5.40
C ALA A 78 -6.95 -10.62 5.94
N ASN A 79 -6.32 -10.42 7.12
CA ASN A 79 -6.03 -9.09 7.64
C ASN A 79 -4.97 -8.37 6.79
N ALA A 80 -3.90 -9.04 6.36
CA ALA A 80 -2.86 -8.43 5.54
C ALA A 80 -3.40 -8.02 4.16
N GLU A 81 -4.23 -8.87 3.54
CA GLU A 81 -4.88 -8.58 2.25
C GLU A 81 -6.00 -7.55 2.35
N SER A 82 -6.77 -7.52 3.44
CA SER A 82 -7.85 -6.54 3.61
C SER A 82 -7.37 -5.21 4.18
N THR A 83 -6.30 -5.22 4.98
CA THR A 83 -5.69 -4.04 5.62
C THR A 83 -4.54 -3.47 4.78
N VAL A 84 -4.65 -3.52 3.45
CA VAL A 84 -3.93 -2.58 2.57
C VAL A 84 -4.55 -1.17 2.62
N ALA A 85 -5.68 -1.02 3.34
CA ALA A 85 -6.34 0.24 3.68
C ALA A 85 -5.51 1.06 4.69
N GLY A 86 -4.31 1.48 4.29
CA GLY A 86 -3.41 2.29 5.11
C GLY A 86 -2.21 2.83 4.33
N LEU A 87 -1.82 2.14 3.25
CA LEU A 87 -0.70 2.55 2.40
C LEU A 87 -1.00 3.75 1.50
N ARG A 88 -2.28 4.10 1.30
CA ARG A 88 -2.66 5.18 0.37
C ARG A 88 -3.23 6.37 1.12
N ARG A 89 -2.38 7.37 1.37
CA ARG A 89 -2.76 8.61 2.05
C ARG A 89 -3.92 9.29 1.31
N PRO A 90 -4.86 9.94 2.00
CA PRO A 90 -5.97 10.64 1.33
C PRO A 90 -5.48 11.67 0.30
N ARG A 91 -4.29 12.25 0.52
CA ARG A 91 -3.62 13.17 -0.39
C ARG A 91 -3.19 12.53 -1.72
N GLU A 92 -2.84 11.24 -1.72
CA GLU A 92 -2.48 10.49 -2.93
C GLU A 92 -3.70 10.13 -3.78
N ARG A 93 -4.86 9.94 -3.15
CA ARG A 93 -6.12 9.75 -3.89
C ARG A 93 -6.51 11.01 -4.67
N PHE A 94 -6.33 12.18 -4.07
CA PHE A 94 -6.54 13.46 -4.77
C PHE A 94 -5.52 13.68 -5.87
N ASN A 95 -4.24 13.37 -5.66
CA ASN A 95 -3.23 13.47 -6.70
C ASN A 95 -3.50 12.53 -7.88
N ALA A 96 -3.91 11.29 -7.60
CA ALA A 96 -4.27 10.35 -8.66
C ALA A 96 -5.47 10.85 -9.48
N LEU A 97 -6.53 11.34 -8.82
CA LEU A 97 -7.68 11.93 -9.51
C LEU A 97 -7.31 13.18 -10.31
N PHE A 98 -6.42 14.02 -9.79
CA PHE A 98 -5.95 15.21 -10.49
C PHE A 98 -5.14 14.85 -11.75
N ILE A 99 -4.23 13.87 -11.65
CA ILE A 99 -3.46 13.36 -12.80
C ILE A 99 -4.40 12.73 -13.83
N CYS A 100 -5.34 11.88 -13.41
CA CYS A 100 -6.32 11.28 -14.32
C CYS A 100 -7.21 12.34 -14.98
N GLY A 101 -7.69 13.33 -14.23
CA GLY A 101 -8.47 14.45 -14.76
C GLY A 101 -7.68 15.30 -15.74
N GLY A 102 -6.42 15.61 -15.43
CA GLY A 102 -5.50 16.34 -16.30
C GLY A 102 -5.20 15.59 -17.60
N LEU A 103 -4.95 14.29 -17.53
CA LEU A 103 -4.75 13.44 -18.72
C LEU A 103 -6.01 13.37 -19.58
N SER A 104 -7.18 13.23 -18.95
CA SER A 104 -8.45 13.21 -19.68
C SER A 104 -8.73 14.55 -20.37
N LEU A 105 -8.44 15.68 -19.71
CA LEU A 105 -8.56 17.01 -20.29
C LEU A 105 -7.55 17.21 -21.44
N PHE A 106 -6.32 16.72 -21.26
CA PHE A 106 -5.29 16.79 -22.29
C PHE A 106 -5.71 16.04 -23.56
N ILE A 107 -6.26 14.82 -23.42
CA ILE A 107 -6.81 14.06 -24.56
C ILE A 107 -7.91 14.87 -25.28
N LEU A 108 -8.81 15.51 -24.53
CA LEU A 108 -9.88 16.35 -25.10
C LEU A 108 -9.34 17.60 -25.82
N LEU A 109 -8.31 18.25 -25.26
CA LEU A 109 -7.69 19.45 -25.84
C LEU A 109 -6.84 19.12 -27.07
N SER A 110 -6.06 18.05 -27.04
CA SER A 110 -5.27 17.58 -28.18
C SER A 110 -6.16 17.21 -29.37
N PHE A 111 -7.36 16.71 -29.11
CA PHE A 111 -8.36 16.45 -30.16
C PHE A 111 -8.97 17.75 -30.73
N SER A 112 -9.05 18.82 -29.94
CA SER A 112 -9.64 20.12 -30.33
C SER A 112 -8.74 20.99 -31.22
N VAL A 113 -7.41 20.83 -31.16
CA VAL A 113 -6.46 21.67 -31.93
C VAL A 113 -6.39 21.28 -33.41
N SER A 114 -6.87 20.09 -33.79
CA SER A 114 -6.65 19.54 -35.13
C SER A 114 -7.85 19.66 -36.10
N ALA A 115 -8.93 20.35 -35.75
CA ALA A 115 -10.16 20.35 -36.55
C ALA A 115 -10.56 21.76 -37.04
N GLY A 116 -10.52 21.93 -38.37
CA GLY A 116 -11.11 23.07 -39.07
C GLY A 116 -12.65 23.10 -39.00
N SER A 117 -13.23 24.23 -39.37
CA SER A 117 -14.58 24.72 -39.05
C SER A 117 -15.80 23.86 -39.42
N SER A 118 -15.66 22.78 -40.19
CA SER A 118 -16.78 21.89 -40.56
C SER A 118 -16.92 20.62 -39.70
N LEU A 119 -15.98 20.34 -38.80
CA LEU A 119 -15.97 19.11 -37.98
C LEU A 119 -16.48 19.29 -36.54
N PHE A 120 -16.87 20.51 -36.15
CA PHE A 120 -17.37 20.79 -34.80
C PHE A 120 -18.66 20.03 -34.48
N LEU A 121 -19.54 19.80 -35.46
CA LEU A 121 -20.77 19.03 -35.26
C LEU A 121 -20.48 17.56 -34.96
N ASP A 122 -19.54 16.94 -35.67
CA ASP A 122 -19.14 15.55 -35.44
C ASP A 122 -18.41 15.37 -34.12
N GLN A 123 -17.66 16.38 -33.68
CA GLN A 123 -17.00 16.36 -32.38
C GLN A 123 -18.01 16.54 -31.22
N ILE A 124 -19.01 17.40 -31.40
CA ILE A 124 -20.10 17.57 -30.42
C ILE A 124 -20.93 16.29 -30.33
N THR A 125 -21.23 15.63 -31.45
CA THR A 125 -21.97 14.36 -31.44
C THR A 125 -21.14 13.25 -30.81
N ALA A 126 -19.83 13.17 -31.05
CA ALA A 126 -18.96 12.19 -30.40
C ALA A 126 -18.89 12.38 -28.87
N ILE A 127 -18.75 13.63 -28.41
CA ILE A 127 -18.76 13.95 -26.97
C ILE A 127 -20.13 13.66 -26.36
N ALA A 128 -21.22 14.02 -27.04
CA ALA A 128 -22.57 13.75 -26.57
C ALA A 128 -22.87 12.24 -26.51
N THR A 129 -22.38 11.46 -27.46
CA THR A 129 -22.55 10.00 -27.50
C THR A 129 -21.76 9.34 -26.38
N PHE A 130 -20.52 9.76 -26.15
CA PHE A 130 -19.72 9.29 -25.02
C PHE A 130 -20.35 9.64 -23.67
N ALA A 131 -20.78 10.90 -23.50
CA ALA A 131 -21.48 11.33 -22.29
C ALA A 131 -22.79 10.56 -22.08
N GLY A 132 -23.52 10.27 -23.15
CA GLY A 132 -24.73 9.45 -23.13
C GLY A 132 -24.46 8.02 -22.65
N HIS A 133 -23.44 7.36 -23.21
CA HIS A 133 -23.02 6.03 -22.78
C HIS A 133 -22.55 6.00 -21.33
N PHE A 134 -21.75 6.99 -20.93
CA PHE A 134 -21.30 7.10 -19.55
C PHE A 134 -22.47 7.24 -18.56
N VAL A 135 -23.45 8.10 -18.88
CA VAL A 135 -24.66 8.25 -18.05
C VAL A 135 -25.49 6.97 -18.04
N SER A 136 -25.65 6.28 -19.18
CA SER A 136 -26.40 5.03 -19.23
C SER A 136 -25.71 3.92 -18.44
N ASP A 137 -24.39 3.81 -18.52
CA ASP A 137 -23.64 2.76 -17.84
C ASP A 137 -23.64 2.98 -16.31
N VAL A 138 -23.50 4.23 -15.87
CA VAL A 138 -23.66 4.61 -14.45
C VAL A 138 -25.08 4.32 -13.97
N PHE A 139 -26.10 4.65 -14.78
CA PHE A 139 -27.49 4.39 -14.42
C PHE A 139 -27.80 2.89 -14.32
N ILE A 140 -27.38 2.10 -15.30
CA ILE A 140 -27.53 0.64 -15.30
C ILE A 140 -26.80 0.02 -14.11
N GLY A 141 -25.55 0.43 -13.85
CA GLY A 141 -24.79 -0.02 -12.69
C GLY A 141 -25.49 0.31 -11.38
N THR A 142 -26.02 1.53 -11.26
CA THR A 142 -26.79 1.97 -10.08
C THR A 142 -28.06 1.15 -9.91
N VAL A 143 -28.83 0.90 -10.97
CA VAL A 143 -30.04 0.08 -10.94
C VAL A 143 -29.73 -1.37 -10.57
N VAL A 144 -28.65 -1.95 -11.09
CA VAL A 144 -28.21 -3.31 -10.75
C VAL A 144 -27.84 -3.40 -9.27
N VAL A 145 -27.09 -2.44 -8.74
CA VAL A 145 -26.75 -2.38 -7.30
C VAL A 145 -28.01 -2.20 -6.46
N LEU A 146 -28.92 -1.32 -6.87
CA LEU A 146 -30.19 -1.08 -6.15
C LEU A 146 -31.08 -2.33 -6.17
N ARG A 147 -31.13 -3.04 -7.30
CA ARG A 147 -31.88 -4.30 -7.46
C ARG A 147 -31.25 -5.42 -6.64
N ALA A 148 -29.91 -5.52 -6.62
CA ALA A 148 -29.20 -6.48 -5.78
C ALA A 148 -29.47 -6.19 -4.30
N ALA A 149 -29.33 -4.93 -3.87
CA ALA A 149 -29.68 -4.50 -2.52
C ALA A 149 -31.15 -4.80 -2.19
N ALA A 150 -32.09 -4.47 -3.08
CA ALA A 150 -33.52 -4.73 -2.92
C ALA A 150 -33.85 -6.24 -2.88
N SER A 151 -33.10 -7.08 -3.61
CA SER A 151 -33.26 -8.53 -3.53
C SER A 151 -32.81 -9.10 -2.18
N HIS A 152 -31.86 -8.44 -1.51
CA HIS A 152 -31.46 -8.75 -0.12
C HIS A 152 -32.40 -8.14 0.94
N PHE A 153 -33.28 -7.21 0.56
CA PHE A 153 -34.20 -6.53 1.48
C PHE A 153 -35.37 -7.38 1.99
N ARG A 154 -35.42 -8.69 1.68
CA ARG A 154 -36.45 -9.56 2.28
C ARG A 154 -36.16 -9.95 3.74
N SER A 155 -34.97 -9.66 4.29
CA SER A 155 -34.72 -9.62 5.74
C SER A 155 -33.27 -9.24 6.05
N ASP A 156 -32.93 -7.95 6.24
CA ASP A 156 -31.92 -7.57 7.24
C ASP A 156 -31.68 -6.06 7.34
N VAL A 157 -31.47 -5.60 8.57
CA VAL A 157 -31.26 -4.19 8.97
C VAL A 157 -30.02 -3.58 8.30
N ILE A 158 -29.08 -4.43 7.86
CA ILE A 158 -27.79 -4.07 7.26
C ILE A 158 -27.95 -3.38 5.90
N SER A 159 -28.96 -3.75 5.09
CA SER A 159 -29.18 -3.15 3.77
C SER A 159 -29.65 -1.69 3.85
N VAL A 160 -30.37 -1.33 4.91
CA VAL A 160 -30.76 0.06 5.21
C VAL A 160 -29.53 0.93 5.50
N PHE A 161 -28.57 0.41 6.26
CA PHE A 161 -27.33 1.13 6.57
C PHE A 161 -26.45 1.33 5.34
N ILE A 162 -26.42 0.37 4.41
CA ILE A 162 -25.66 0.51 3.15
C ILE A 162 -26.28 1.59 2.25
N VAL A 163 -27.61 1.60 2.10
CA VAL A 163 -28.31 2.62 1.30
C VAL A 163 -28.19 4.00 1.94
N ALA A 164 -28.36 4.09 3.26
CA ALA A 164 -28.15 5.34 4.00
C ALA A 164 -26.70 5.82 3.90
N GLY A 165 -25.72 4.92 4.00
CA GLY A 165 -24.30 5.22 3.85
C GLY A 165 -23.96 5.72 2.46
N ALA A 166 -24.50 5.10 1.40
CA ALA A 166 -24.33 5.56 0.03
C ALA A 166 -24.95 6.96 -0.18
N ALA A 167 -26.17 7.20 0.32
CA ALA A 167 -26.82 8.50 0.24
C ALA A 167 -26.02 9.59 0.98
N VAL A 168 -25.50 9.29 2.17
CA VAL A 168 -24.65 10.21 2.95
C VAL A 168 -23.33 10.46 2.24
N ALA A 169 -22.70 9.44 1.63
CA ALA A 169 -21.46 9.61 0.87
C ALA A 169 -21.67 10.50 -0.35
N ILE A 170 -22.77 10.32 -1.09
CA ILE A 170 -23.14 11.16 -2.24
C ILE A 170 -23.39 12.61 -1.80
N LEU A 171 -24.12 12.82 -0.69
CA LEU A 171 -24.36 14.16 -0.13
C LEU A 171 -23.07 14.81 0.40
N PHE A 172 -22.15 14.04 0.99
CA PHE A 172 -20.87 14.56 1.46
C PHE A 172 -19.98 14.95 0.28
N PHE A 173 -19.93 14.12 -0.76
CA PHE A 173 -19.14 14.39 -1.97
C PHE A 173 -19.68 15.60 -2.72
N SER A 174 -21.00 15.74 -2.85
CA SER A 174 -21.64 16.90 -3.49
C SER A 174 -21.42 18.18 -2.70
N ARG A 175 -21.56 18.17 -1.37
CA ARG A 175 -21.26 19.33 -0.51
C ARG A 175 -19.79 19.73 -0.56
N LYS A 176 -18.86 18.77 -0.61
CA LYS A 176 -17.43 19.07 -0.69
C LYS A 176 -17.05 19.69 -2.03
N LEU A 177 -17.62 19.20 -3.14
CA LEU A 177 -17.47 19.77 -4.48
C LEU A 177 -18.06 21.19 -4.57
N LEU A 178 -19.23 21.43 -3.94
CA LEU A 178 -19.84 22.77 -3.87
C LEU A 178 -19.04 23.73 -2.98
N SER A 179 -18.50 23.28 -1.85
CA SER A 179 -17.70 24.11 -0.95
C SER A 179 -16.33 24.50 -1.53
N GLY A 180 -15.77 23.67 -2.41
CA GLY A 180 -14.53 23.99 -3.13
C GLY A 180 -14.69 25.08 -4.18
N ARG A 181 -15.93 25.38 -4.61
CA ARG A 181 -16.26 26.41 -5.60
C ARG A 181 -16.55 27.79 -5.01
N LEU A 182 -16.75 27.89 -3.68
CA LEU A 182 -17.08 29.13 -2.95
C LEU A 182 -15.86 29.76 -2.25
N ARG A 183 -14.65 29.26 -2.51
CA ARG A 183 -13.39 29.78 -1.96
C ARG A 183 -12.42 30.24 -3.06
N VAL A 184 -12.97 30.74 -4.17
CA VAL A 184 -12.29 31.52 -5.21
C VAL A 184 -12.99 32.87 -5.30
#